data_AF-A0A2E8D5C2-F1
#
_entry.id   AF-A0A2E8D5C2-F1
#
_cell.length_a   1.000
_cell.length_b   1.000
_cell.length_c   1.000
_cell.angle_alpha   90.00
_cell.angle_beta   90.00
_cell.angle_gamma   90.00
#
_symmetry.space_group_name_H-M   'P 1'
#
loop_
_entity.id
_entity.type
_entity.pdbx_description
1 polymer ?
#
loop_
_entity_poly.entity_id
_entity_poly.type
_entity_poly.pdbx_seq_one_letter_code
_entity_poly.pdbx_strand_id
1 'polypeptide(L)'
;MKGRNRFSAILVVTAVVFFVAMSWVLLPAQITHEPRKSPQQSDPAQLRRAIKDLASSKFQERQAASELLAAAGNSAVELLEKSAKTSDRGAATRTVEILTAIAGNSESRDAATAALERLAKSANDRVAKLAVKAVKEFNTTDEERAIAAFSAEGVRMFPSSRGGIYSVTIATDNQLALLRHLNKLPTSGFAARM
;
A
#
# COMPACT_ATOMS: atom_id res chain seq x y z
N MET A 1 1.75 -50.37 -73.07
CA MET A 1 1.93 -50.37 -71.59
C MET A 1 3.38 -50.00 -71.32
N LYS A 2 3.74 -48.70 -71.30
CA LYS A 2 3.80 -47.78 -70.15
C LYS A 2 4.63 -48.32 -68.96
N GLY A 3 5.94 -48.13 -69.05
CA GLY A 3 6.92 -48.16 -67.96
C GLY A 3 8.00 -47.14 -68.28
N ARG A 4 8.00 -46.00 -67.58
CA ARG A 4 8.86 -44.84 -67.87
C ARG A 4 10.25 -45.04 -67.29
N ASN A 5 11.23 -44.79 -68.14
CA ASN A 5 12.64 -44.69 -67.81
C ASN A 5 12.99 -43.32 -67.19
N ARG A 6 14.17 -43.34 -66.60
CA ARG A 6 14.89 -42.34 -65.80
C ARG A 6 15.31 -41.10 -66.61
N PHE A 7 15.84 -40.10 -65.90
CA PHE A 7 16.80 -39.02 -66.25
C PHE A 7 16.33 -37.70 -65.61
N SER A 8 16.90 -37.33 -64.45
CA SER A 8 18.02 -36.38 -64.29
C SER A 8 17.78 -34.96 -64.82
N ALA A 9 17.56 -34.06 -63.86
CA ALA A 9 18.11 -32.70 -63.74
C ALA A 9 17.72 -31.59 -64.76
N ILE A 10 17.64 -30.37 -64.20
CA ILE A 10 17.81 -29.04 -64.81
C ILE A 10 16.50 -28.26 -65.14
N LEU A 11 16.14 -27.36 -64.21
CA LEU A 11 15.92 -25.92 -64.41
C LEU A 11 14.63 -25.42 -65.11
N VAL A 12 13.64 -24.98 -64.31
CA VAL A 12 12.71 -23.86 -64.61
C VAL A 12 12.31 -23.22 -63.26
N VAL A 13 13.09 -22.29 -62.71
CA VAL A 13 12.75 -20.84 -62.65
C VAL A 13 11.25 -20.56 -62.61
N THR A 14 10.66 -20.42 -61.42
CA THR A 14 9.49 -19.55 -61.21
C THR A 14 9.39 -19.12 -59.75
N ALA A 15 9.85 -17.89 -59.50
CA ALA A 15 9.30 -16.94 -58.54
C ALA A 15 9.01 -17.39 -57.09
N VAL A 16 10.00 -17.28 -56.21
CA VAL A 16 9.79 -16.61 -54.90
C VAL A 16 11.01 -15.71 -54.68
N VAL A 17 10.91 -14.56 -55.33
CA VAL A 17 11.74 -13.38 -55.13
C VAL A 17 11.16 -12.67 -53.91
N PHE A 18 12.05 -12.28 -53.00
CA PHE A 18 11.93 -11.21 -52.01
C PHE A 18 11.37 -11.52 -50.59
N PHE A 19 12.04 -10.87 -49.62
CA PHE A 19 11.61 -10.56 -48.26
C PHE A 19 11.87 -11.55 -47.12
N VAL A 20 13.14 -11.94 -46.90
CA VAL A 20 13.60 -12.32 -45.54
C VAL A 20 14.95 -11.67 -45.22
N ALA A 21 15.07 -10.38 -45.53
CA ALA A 21 16.11 -9.53 -44.98
C ALA A 21 15.42 -8.24 -44.53
N MET A 22 15.79 -7.77 -43.34
CA MET A 22 15.49 -6.42 -42.84
C MET A 22 14.10 -6.23 -42.22
N SER A 23 13.98 -6.58 -40.93
CA SER A 23 13.34 -5.73 -39.91
C SER A 23 13.39 -6.42 -38.55
N TRP A 24 14.59 -6.47 -37.95
CA TRP A 24 14.67 -6.25 -36.50
C TRP A 24 14.45 -4.75 -36.27
N VAL A 25 13.20 -4.33 -36.48
CA VAL A 25 12.72 -3.04 -35.99
C VAL A 25 12.67 -3.20 -34.49
N LEU A 26 13.54 -2.45 -33.82
CA LEU A 26 13.41 -2.11 -32.41
C LEU A 26 11.93 -1.87 -32.13
N LEU A 27 11.35 -2.69 -31.27
CA LEU A 27 10.10 -2.35 -30.62
C LEU A 27 10.50 -1.39 -29.49
N PRO A 28 10.36 -0.05 -29.62
CA PRO A 28 10.26 0.75 -28.42
C PRO A 28 9.03 0.22 -27.70
N ALA A 29 9.24 -0.30 -26.49
CA ALA A 29 8.16 -0.47 -25.55
C ALA A 29 7.46 0.89 -25.46
N GLN A 30 6.33 1.01 -26.17
CA GLN A 30 5.37 2.07 -25.95
C GLN A 30 4.81 1.76 -24.56
N ILE A 31 5.54 2.19 -23.54
CA ILE A 31 4.97 2.44 -22.24
C ILE A 31 4.01 3.60 -22.50
N THR A 32 2.80 3.25 -22.92
CA THR A 32 1.67 4.15 -22.85
C THR A 32 1.52 4.44 -21.37
N HIS A 33 2.15 5.53 -20.92
CA HIS A 33 1.71 6.23 -19.73
C HIS A 33 0.30 6.71 -20.06
N GLU A 34 -0.68 5.83 -19.81
CA GLU A 34 -2.04 6.24 -19.50
C GLU A 34 -1.92 7.46 -18.59
N PRO A 35 -2.55 8.60 -18.92
CA PRO A 35 -2.46 9.79 -18.10
C PRO A 35 -2.89 9.40 -16.70
N ARG A 36 -1.94 9.48 -15.76
CA ARG A 36 -2.17 9.23 -14.35
C ARG A 36 -3.26 10.22 -13.95
N LYS A 37 -4.50 9.71 -13.91
CA LYS A 37 -5.70 10.48 -13.56
C LYS A 37 -5.36 11.19 -12.26
N SER A 38 -5.29 12.52 -12.32
CA SER A 38 -5.19 13.37 -11.15
C SER A 38 -6.15 12.85 -10.08
N PRO A 39 -5.78 12.87 -8.78
CA PRO A 39 -6.56 12.25 -7.70
C PRO A 39 -8.02 12.63 -7.88
N GLN A 40 -8.78 11.66 -8.39
CA GLN A 40 -10.05 11.95 -9.01
C GLN A 40 -11.02 12.10 -7.86
N GLN A 41 -11.41 13.35 -7.59
CA GLN A 41 -12.42 13.68 -6.60
C GLN A 41 -13.63 12.78 -6.87
N SER A 42 -13.78 11.76 -6.01
CA SER A 42 -14.74 10.70 -6.24
C SER A 42 -16.14 11.26 -6.07
N ASP A 43 -17.07 10.85 -6.93
CA ASP A 43 -18.46 11.32 -6.86
C ASP A 43 -19.05 10.99 -5.48
N PRO A 44 -19.52 11.99 -4.70
CA PRO A 44 -20.06 11.77 -3.37
C PRO A 44 -21.27 10.82 -3.38
N ALA A 45 -22.03 10.74 -4.48
CA ALA A 45 -23.12 9.77 -4.59
C ALA A 45 -22.59 8.33 -4.69
N GLN A 46 -21.49 8.12 -5.41
CA GLN A 46 -20.80 6.83 -5.51
C GLN A 46 -20.23 6.39 -4.15
N LEU A 47 -19.60 7.31 -3.40
CA LEU A 47 -19.07 7.02 -2.07
C LEU A 47 -20.17 6.61 -1.09
N ARG A 48 -21.33 7.27 -1.12
CA ARG A 48 -22.48 6.90 -0.28
C ARG A 48 -23.03 5.51 -0.62
N ARG A 49 -23.05 5.15 -1.91
CA ARG A 49 -23.44 3.79 -2.33
C ARG A 49 -22.44 2.75 -1.84
N ALA A 50 -21.14 2.99 -2.03
CA ALA A 50 -20.10 2.10 -1.52
C ALA A 50 -20.20 1.89 0.01
N ILE A 51 -20.49 2.94 0.78
CA ILE A 51 -20.72 2.80 2.24
C ILE A 51 -21.89 1.88 2.55
N LYS A 52 -22.99 1.97 1.79
CA LYS A 52 -24.13 1.06 1.94
C LYS A 52 -23.74 -0.38 1.61
N ASP A 53 -22.91 -0.56 0.58
CA ASP A 53 -22.48 -1.88 0.11
C ASP A 53 -21.48 -2.56 1.07
N LEU A 54 -20.86 -1.83 2.01
CA LEU A 54 -20.08 -2.42 3.12
C LEU A 54 -20.91 -3.35 4.02
N ALA A 55 -22.22 -3.11 4.09
CA ALA A 55 -23.20 -3.94 4.80
C ALA A 55 -23.80 -5.06 3.93
N SER A 56 -23.40 -5.19 2.65
CA SER A 56 -23.94 -6.22 1.77
C SER A 56 -23.66 -7.62 2.30
N SER A 57 -24.59 -8.56 2.06
CA SER A 57 -24.37 -9.98 2.32
C SER A 57 -23.35 -10.61 1.36
N LYS A 58 -23.14 -10.03 0.18
CA LYS A 58 -22.22 -10.55 -0.84
C LYS A 58 -20.80 -10.06 -0.62
N PHE A 59 -19.85 -10.98 -0.60
CA PHE A 59 -18.43 -10.66 -0.38
C PHE A 59 -17.87 -9.71 -1.45
N GLN A 60 -18.19 -9.96 -2.71
CA GLN A 60 -17.71 -9.19 -3.85
C GLN A 60 -18.14 -7.71 -3.76
N GLU A 61 -19.38 -7.45 -3.36
CA GLU A 61 -19.89 -6.08 -3.18
C GLU A 61 -19.16 -5.36 -2.04
N ARG A 62 -18.94 -6.04 -0.91
CA ARG A 62 -18.18 -5.48 0.21
C ARG A 62 -16.73 -5.18 -0.16
N GLN A 63 -16.08 -6.09 -0.89
CA GLN A 63 -14.69 -5.93 -1.30
C GLN A 63 -14.53 -4.77 -2.28
N ALA A 64 -15.36 -4.72 -3.32
CA ALA A 64 -15.35 -3.63 -4.30
C ALA A 64 -15.62 -2.27 -3.63
N ALA A 65 -16.57 -2.21 -2.70
CA ALA A 65 -16.84 -1.01 -1.92
C ALA A 65 -15.64 -0.59 -1.06
N SER A 66 -14.98 -1.54 -0.41
CA SER A 66 -13.82 -1.27 0.46
C SER A 66 -12.64 -0.72 -0.35
N GLU A 67 -12.35 -1.33 -1.51
CA GLU A 67 -11.31 -0.88 -2.43
C GLU A 67 -11.59 0.53 -2.97
N LEU A 68 -12.84 0.78 -3.38
CA LEU A 68 -13.26 2.09 -3.87
C LEU A 68 -13.11 3.17 -2.80
N LEU A 69 -13.56 2.90 -1.57
CA LEU A 69 -13.48 3.85 -0.47
C LEU A 69 -12.03 4.11 -0.04
N ALA A 70 -11.18 3.08 -0.04
CA ALA A 70 -9.75 3.24 0.22
C ALA A 70 -9.07 4.08 -0.87
N ALA A 71 -9.39 3.83 -2.15
CA ALA A 71 -8.85 4.59 -3.28
C ALA A 71 -9.30 6.05 -3.30
N ALA A 72 -10.48 6.36 -2.76
CA ALA A 72 -10.98 7.73 -2.65
C ALA A 72 -10.25 8.57 -1.58
N GLY A 73 -9.51 7.94 -0.68
CA GLY A 73 -8.67 8.61 0.31
C GLY A 73 -9.42 9.66 1.15
N ASN A 74 -8.87 10.88 1.20
CA ASN A 74 -9.45 12.01 1.95
C ASN A 74 -10.94 12.27 1.66
N SER A 75 -11.40 12.08 0.43
CA SER A 75 -12.81 12.32 0.08
C SER A 75 -13.78 11.36 0.77
N ALA A 76 -13.33 10.19 1.23
CA ALA A 76 -14.16 9.21 1.92
C ALA A 76 -14.14 9.35 3.45
N VAL A 77 -13.15 10.02 4.04
CA VAL A 77 -12.89 10.02 5.50
C VAL A 77 -14.11 10.47 6.32
N GLU A 78 -14.71 11.60 5.97
CA GLU A 78 -15.86 12.13 6.74
C GLU A 78 -17.08 11.21 6.64
N LEU A 79 -17.32 10.63 5.46
CA LEU A 79 -18.45 9.72 5.24
C LEU A 79 -18.25 8.40 6.00
N LEU A 80 -17.02 7.88 6.01
CA LEU A 80 -16.62 6.71 6.80
C LEU A 80 -16.79 6.97 8.30
N GLU A 81 -16.30 8.10 8.81
CA GLU A 81 -16.44 8.43 10.24
C GLU A 81 -17.91 8.47 10.68
N LYS A 82 -18.80 9.02 9.84
CA LYS A 82 -20.24 9.04 10.10
C LYS A 82 -20.85 7.64 10.06
N SER A 83 -20.45 6.78 9.11
CA SER A 83 -21.01 5.44 8.96
C SER A 83 -20.56 4.47 10.06
N ALA A 84 -19.37 4.65 10.64
CA ALA A 84 -18.88 3.87 11.78
C ALA A 84 -19.77 3.97 13.03
N LYS A 85 -20.61 5.02 13.12
CA LYS A 85 -21.55 5.23 14.24
C LYS A 85 -22.87 4.47 14.07
N THR A 86 -23.07 3.76 12.96
CA THR A 86 -24.29 2.99 12.69
C THR A 86 -24.32 1.68 13.49
N SER A 87 -25.50 1.06 13.57
CA SER A 87 -25.72 -0.19 14.33
C SER A 87 -25.22 -1.46 13.62
N ASP A 88 -24.82 -1.38 12.35
CA ASP A 88 -24.23 -2.52 11.64
C ASP A 88 -22.78 -2.73 12.06
N ARG A 89 -22.55 -3.79 12.82
CA ARG A 89 -21.23 -4.16 13.35
C ARG A 89 -20.23 -4.54 12.26
N GLY A 90 -20.71 -5.19 11.20
CA GLY A 90 -19.87 -5.64 10.10
C GLY A 90 -19.42 -4.47 9.23
N ALA A 91 -20.32 -3.51 8.99
CA ALA A 91 -19.98 -2.27 8.31
C ALA A 91 -19.00 -1.44 9.15
N ALA A 92 -19.29 -1.23 10.43
CA ALA A 92 -18.46 -0.39 11.31
C ALA A 92 -17.03 -0.94 11.47
N THR A 93 -16.85 -2.26 11.55
CA THR A 93 -15.51 -2.88 11.59
C THR A 93 -14.73 -2.58 10.31
N ARG A 94 -15.35 -2.78 9.14
CA ARG A 94 -14.73 -2.50 7.84
C ARG A 94 -14.42 -1.02 7.66
N THR A 95 -15.27 -0.14 8.17
CA THR A 95 -15.03 1.30 8.15
C THR A 95 -13.72 1.66 8.85
N VAL A 96 -13.44 1.07 10.02
CA VAL A 96 -12.16 1.28 10.72
C VAL A 96 -10.98 0.70 9.93
N GLU A 97 -11.14 -0.49 9.33
CA GLU A 97 -10.11 -1.09 8.47
C GLU A 97 -9.79 -0.21 7.25
N ILE A 98 -10.81 0.36 6.60
CA ILE A 98 -10.64 1.27 5.46
C ILE A 98 -9.96 2.57 5.90
N LEU A 99 -10.38 3.17 7.03
CA LEU A 99 -9.70 4.37 7.57
C LEU A 99 -8.23 4.08 7.91
N THR A 100 -7.93 2.88 8.41
CA THR A 100 -6.55 2.41 8.67
C THR A 100 -5.77 2.33 7.35
N ALA A 101 -6.34 1.76 6.29
CA ALA A 101 -5.72 1.71 4.98
C ALA A 101 -5.46 3.12 4.40
N ILE A 102 -6.42 4.04 4.54
CA ILE A 102 -6.28 5.44 4.12
C ILE A 102 -5.14 6.12 4.90
N ALA A 103 -5.05 5.88 6.22
CA ALA A 103 -4.00 6.45 7.06
C ALA A 103 -2.57 5.98 6.69
N GLY A 104 -2.46 4.82 6.03
CA GLY A 104 -1.20 4.35 5.45
C GLY A 104 -0.65 5.29 4.36
N ASN A 105 -1.52 5.98 3.63
CA ASN A 105 -1.14 6.92 2.57
C ASN A 105 -0.73 8.29 3.16
N SER A 106 0.46 8.79 2.82
CA SER A 106 0.99 10.06 3.34
C SER A 106 0.09 11.27 3.08
N GLU A 107 -0.61 11.31 1.95
CA GLU A 107 -1.47 12.46 1.59
C GLU A 107 -2.78 12.51 2.39
N SER A 108 -3.22 11.35 2.92
CA SER A 108 -4.48 11.22 3.66
C SER A 108 -4.29 10.82 5.13
N ARG A 109 -3.03 10.70 5.57
CA ARG A 109 -2.68 10.22 6.90
C ARG A 109 -3.31 11.04 8.00
N ASP A 110 -3.09 12.35 8.00
CA ASP A 110 -3.51 13.21 9.10
C ASP A 110 -5.04 13.24 9.24
N ALA A 111 -5.75 13.31 8.11
CA ALA A 111 -7.21 13.32 8.10
C ALA A 111 -7.79 11.98 8.61
N ALA A 112 -7.25 10.85 8.14
CA ALA A 112 -7.71 9.53 8.55
C ALA A 112 -7.34 9.20 10.00
N THR A 113 -6.13 9.54 10.46
CA THR A 113 -5.71 9.39 11.85
C THR A 113 -6.59 10.24 12.77
N ALA A 114 -6.88 11.49 12.42
CA ALA A 114 -7.77 12.34 13.21
C ALA A 114 -9.20 11.77 13.29
N ALA A 115 -9.71 11.15 12.22
CA ALA A 115 -11.00 10.46 12.25
C ALA A 115 -10.96 9.21 13.15
N LEU A 116 -9.90 8.41 13.09
CA LEU A 116 -9.69 7.26 13.97
C LEU A 116 -9.61 7.71 15.45
N GLU A 117 -8.94 8.81 15.76
CA GLU A 117 -8.90 9.37 17.12
C GLU A 117 -10.27 9.81 17.63
N ARG A 118 -11.12 10.38 16.77
CA ARG A 118 -12.51 10.70 17.13
C ARG A 118 -13.33 9.44 17.37
N LEU A 119 -13.16 8.40 16.56
CA LEU A 119 -13.81 7.10 16.74
C LEU A 119 -13.35 6.37 18.00
N ALA A 120 -12.07 6.49 18.35
CA ALA A 120 -11.48 5.96 19.59
C ALA A 120 -12.14 6.53 20.85
N LYS A 121 -12.71 7.75 20.77
CA LYS A 121 -13.43 8.44 21.85
C LYS A 121 -14.95 8.25 21.79
N SER A 122 -15.45 7.43 20.86
CA SER A 122 -16.90 7.23 20.68
C SER A 122 -17.48 6.27 21.72
N ALA A 123 -18.78 6.38 21.98
CA ALA A 123 -19.49 5.51 22.93
C ALA A 123 -19.61 4.03 22.47
N ASN A 124 -19.29 3.73 21.20
CA ASN A 124 -19.33 2.36 20.69
C ASN A 124 -18.04 1.64 21.08
N ASP A 125 -18.06 0.91 22.21
CA ASP A 125 -16.90 0.24 22.81
C ASP A 125 -16.07 -0.58 21.82
N ARG A 126 -16.72 -1.30 20.89
CA ARG A 126 -16.00 -2.13 19.91
C ARG A 126 -15.28 -1.29 18.86
N VAL A 127 -15.97 -0.32 18.27
CA VAL A 127 -15.38 0.58 17.26
C VAL A 127 -14.28 1.41 17.91
N ALA A 128 -14.51 1.90 19.13
CA ALA A 128 -13.52 2.62 19.91
C ALA A 128 -12.26 1.78 20.13
N LYS A 129 -12.38 0.52 20.57
CA LYS A 129 -11.24 -0.40 20.77
C LYS A 129 -10.45 -0.65 19.48
N LEU A 130 -11.14 -0.86 18.35
CA LEU A 130 -10.47 -1.04 17.05
C LEU A 130 -9.74 0.24 16.63
N ALA A 131 -10.39 1.39 16.78
CA ALA A 131 -9.81 2.67 16.43
C ALA A 131 -8.61 3.03 17.34
N VAL A 132 -8.67 2.74 18.64
CA VAL A 132 -7.51 2.89 19.57
C VAL A 132 -6.33 2.06 19.08
N LYS A 133 -6.57 0.80 18.68
CA LYS A 133 -5.51 -0.06 18.15
C LYS A 133 -4.90 0.53 16.86
N ALA A 134 -5.74 0.99 15.94
CA ALA A 134 -5.29 1.60 14.69
C ALA A 134 -4.50 2.90 14.92
N VAL A 135 -4.99 3.79 15.79
CA VAL A 135 -4.28 5.03 16.17
C VAL A 135 -2.91 4.71 16.76
N LYS A 136 -2.81 3.70 17.63
CA LYS A 136 -1.53 3.29 18.20
C LYS A 136 -0.52 2.90 17.11
N GLU A 137 -0.96 2.20 16.07
CA GLU A 137 -0.10 1.79 14.95
C GLU A 137 0.48 2.98 14.19
N PHE A 138 -0.29 4.05 13.99
CA PHE A 138 0.15 5.25 13.29
C PHE A 138 0.88 6.27 14.17
N ASN A 139 0.54 6.33 15.46
CA ASN A 139 1.21 7.20 16.44
C ASN A 139 2.50 6.59 16.98
N THR A 140 2.80 5.33 16.64
CA THR A 140 4.13 4.76 16.86
C THR A 140 5.11 5.58 16.02
N THR A 141 5.96 6.37 16.66
CA THR A 141 6.93 7.23 15.98
C THR A 141 7.87 6.39 15.12
N ASP A 142 8.53 6.99 14.12
CA ASP A 142 9.58 6.29 13.36
C ASP A 142 10.66 5.71 14.30
N GLU A 143 10.90 6.39 15.42
CA GLU A 143 11.77 5.91 16.50
C GLU A 143 11.22 4.65 17.17
N GLU A 144 9.97 4.64 17.62
CA GLU A 144 9.37 3.45 18.25
C GLU A 144 9.27 2.28 17.27
N ARG A 145 9.03 2.54 15.97
CA ARG A 145 9.07 1.54 14.90
C ARG A 145 10.48 0.96 14.72
N ALA A 146 11.49 1.83 14.69
CA ALA A 146 12.89 1.40 14.65
C ALA A 146 13.22 0.57 15.90
N ILE A 147 12.79 1.02 17.10
CA ILE A 147 13.02 0.31 18.36
C ILE A 147 12.40 -1.09 18.35
N ALA A 148 11.17 -1.22 17.90
CA ALA A 148 10.50 -2.51 17.76
C ALA A 148 11.24 -3.44 16.79
N ALA A 149 11.71 -2.92 15.65
CA ALA A 149 12.48 -3.69 14.67
C ALA A 149 13.82 -4.18 15.24
N PHE A 150 14.57 -3.33 15.94
CA PHE A 150 15.80 -3.74 16.62
C PHE A 150 15.53 -4.79 17.72
N SER A 151 14.47 -4.62 18.51
CA SER A 151 14.11 -5.57 19.58
C SER A 151 13.68 -6.94 19.03
N ALA A 152 13.02 -6.99 17.88
CA ALA A 152 12.64 -8.25 17.23
C ALA A 152 13.86 -9.08 16.79
N GLU A 153 14.95 -8.41 16.42
CA GLU A 153 16.24 -9.01 16.07
C GLU A 153 17.11 -9.33 17.30
N GLY A 154 16.52 -9.27 18.51
CA GLY A 154 17.19 -9.57 19.77
C GLY A 154 18.16 -8.49 20.25
N VAL A 155 18.14 -7.30 19.63
CA VAL A 155 18.95 -6.16 20.07
C VAL A 155 18.24 -5.47 21.23
N ARG A 156 18.89 -5.41 22.40
CA ARG A 156 18.36 -4.65 23.54
C ARG A 156 18.66 -3.18 23.35
N MET A 157 17.62 -2.37 23.36
CA MET A 157 17.75 -0.92 23.31
C MET A 157 17.12 -0.28 24.55
N PHE A 158 17.83 0.66 25.15
CA PHE A 158 17.41 1.39 26.34
C PHE A 158 17.02 2.82 25.92
N PRO A 159 15.71 3.10 25.82
CA PRO A 159 15.26 4.45 25.49
C PRO A 159 15.53 5.40 26.65
N SER A 160 15.89 6.64 26.32
CA SER A 160 15.93 7.76 27.25
C SER A 160 14.52 8.26 27.56
N SER A 161 14.30 8.69 28.81
CA SER A 161 13.15 9.52 29.17
C SER A 161 13.11 10.89 28.48
N ARG A 162 14.16 11.27 27.72
CA ARG A 162 14.27 12.50 26.93
C ARG A 162 14.26 12.27 25.40
N GLY A 163 13.85 11.10 24.91
CA GLY A 163 13.64 10.86 23.46
C GLY A 163 14.91 10.65 22.64
N GLY A 164 15.91 9.96 23.21
CA GLY A 164 17.10 9.51 22.49
C GLY A 164 17.51 8.11 22.93
N ILE A 165 18.31 7.40 22.12
CA ILE A 165 18.82 6.06 22.45
C ILE A 165 20.25 6.20 22.98
N TYR A 166 20.51 5.80 24.23
CA TYR A 166 21.83 5.94 24.85
C TYR A 166 22.74 4.72 24.69
N SER A 167 22.18 3.54 24.44
CA SER A 167 23.00 2.33 24.27
C SER A 167 22.29 1.29 23.43
N VAL A 168 23.07 0.67 22.55
CA VAL A 168 22.69 -0.47 21.72
C VAL A 168 23.66 -1.58 22.09
N THR A 169 23.16 -2.65 22.69
CA THR A 169 23.98 -3.82 23.02
C THR A 169 23.89 -4.83 21.89
N ILE A 170 25.00 -5.02 21.18
CA ILE A 170 25.15 -6.04 20.15
C ILE A 170 25.81 -7.26 20.78
N ALA A 171 25.17 -8.41 20.65
CA ALA A 171 25.67 -9.67 21.21
C ALA A 171 26.27 -10.60 20.16
N THR A 172 25.94 -10.40 18.87
CA THR A 172 26.38 -11.29 17.79
C THR A 172 26.83 -10.52 16.55
N ASP A 173 27.77 -11.09 15.78
CA ASP A 173 28.33 -10.43 14.58
C ASP A 173 27.26 -10.15 13.51
N ASN A 174 26.22 -10.98 13.41
CA ASN A 174 25.11 -10.74 12.47
C ASN A 174 24.30 -9.47 12.79
N GLN A 175 24.35 -8.98 14.03
CA GLN A 175 23.68 -7.74 14.44
C GLN A 175 24.49 -6.48 14.05
N LEU A 176 25.77 -6.62 13.66
CA LEU A 176 26.57 -5.49 13.13
C LEU A 176 25.95 -4.87 11.88
N ALA A 177 25.28 -5.68 11.04
CA ALA A 177 24.61 -5.18 9.84
C ALA A 177 23.48 -4.19 10.15
N LEU A 178 22.90 -4.25 11.36
CA LEU A 178 21.84 -3.35 11.80
C LEU A 178 22.37 -1.96 12.19
N LEU A 179 23.67 -1.82 12.46
CA LEU A 179 24.31 -0.52 12.75
C LEU A 179 24.16 0.49 11.61
N ARG A 180 24.06 0.01 10.36
CA ARG A 180 23.83 0.86 9.18
C ARG A 180 22.51 1.64 9.22
N HIS A 181 21.58 1.23 10.08
CA HIS A 181 20.28 1.87 10.27
C HIS A 181 20.26 2.85 11.45
N LEU A 182 21.33 2.95 12.25
CA LEU A 182 21.42 3.92 13.34
C LEU A 182 21.38 5.37 12.85
N ASN A 183 21.87 5.64 11.64
CA ASN A 183 21.79 6.97 11.02
C ASN A 183 20.35 7.42 10.70
N LYS A 184 19.38 6.50 10.74
CA LYS A 184 17.95 6.80 10.59
C LYS A 184 17.28 7.15 11.91
N LEU A 185 17.97 6.95 13.04
CA LEU A 185 17.49 7.39 14.34
C LEU A 185 17.79 8.88 14.49
N PRO A 186 16.85 9.67 15.05
CA PRO A 186 17.09 11.08 15.28
C PRO A 186 18.27 11.27 16.24
N THR A 187 19.29 12.01 15.81
CA THR A 187 20.43 12.44 16.64
C THR A 187 20.11 13.68 17.48
N SER A 188 18.83 14.03 17.62
CA SER A 188 18.38 15.23 18.33
C SER A 188 18.56 15.10 19.84
N GLY A 189 19.76 15.45 20.30
CA GLY A 189 20.09 15.57 21.71
C GLY A 189 21.38 16.30 22.04
N PHE A 190 22.21 16.68 21.04
CA PHE A 190 23.51 17.32 21.30
C PHE A 190 23.65 18.77 20.84
N ALA A 191 22.66 19.32 20.12
CA ALA A 191 22.74 20.69 19.60
C ALA A 191 21.51 21.50 20.03
N ALA A 192 21.58 22.13 21.21
CA ALA A 192 21.00 23.43 21.55
C ALA A 192 20.79 23.56 23.08
N ARG A 193 21.84 24.00 23.78
CA ARG A 193 21.75 24.88 24.96
C ARG A 193 23.17 25.29 25.36
N MET A 194 23.68 26.30 24.68
CA MET A 194 24.54 27.32 25.29
C MET A 194 23.68 28.57 25.48
#